data_AF-A0A5C3LKK2-F1
#
_entry.id   AF-A0A5C3LKK2-F1
#
_cell.length_a   1.000
_cell.length_b   1.000
_cell.length_c   1.000
_cell.angle_alpha   90.00
_cell.angle_beta   90.00
_cell.angle_gamma   90.00
#
_symmetry.space_group_name_H-M   'P 1'
#
loop_
_entity.id
_entity.type
_entity.pdbx_description
1 polymer ?
#
loop_
_entity_poly.entity_id
_entity_poly.type
_entity_poly.pdbx_seq_one_letter_code
_entity_poly.pdbx_strand_id
1 'polypeptide(L)'
;MGPNTNTIKVTKLVKLKEDGLNWSTYKDQIMTQLNSKDLHQHVLGMAIVPINIVKHEGWFYDPSDVKFEEPLSSTSINYFENAVTNYLKNEGVGCNILNTTIPAAIYCQLCHLPNLTTKWDKLCKIYEHHGNTVQQDLLAKLQAFKYAGGSMRAHLSAMQEVCNNLANNDFDVTDSQFIAYIRSSLKNNPEFWVLILSLDGAMETVGRKLTSDVLMWHLIN
;
A
#
# COMPACT_ATOMS: atom_id res chain seq x y z
N MET A 1 -19.99 0.80 40.11
CA MET A 1 -19.30 0.09 39.01
C MET A 1 -19.80 0.69 37.70
N GLY A 2 -18.97 1.50 37.03
CA GLY A 2 -19.34 2.15 35.76
C GLY A 2 -19.08 1.20 34.57
N PRO A 3 -19.85 1.29 33.48
CA PRO A 3 -19.67 0.45 32.32
C PRO A 3 -18.39 0.86 31.59
N ASN A 4 -17.46 -0.07 31.45
CA ASN A 4 -16.27 0.07 30.61
C ASN A 4 -16.72 0.06 29.14
N THR A 5 -16.88 1.24 28.55
CA THR A 5 -17.02 1.39 27.10
C THR A 5 -15.65 1.16 26.47
N ASN A 6 -15.36 -0.12 26.16
CA ASN A 6 -14.28 -0.49 25.26
C ASN A 6 -14.54 0.15 23.90
N THR A 7 -13.98 1.34 23.71
CA THR A 7 -14.03 2.06 22.47
C THR A 7 -13.10 1.32 21.52
N ILE A 8 -13.66 0.42 20.71
CA ILE A 8 -12.92 -0.27 19.64
C ILE A 8 -12.39 0.85 18.73
N LYS A 9 -11.09 1.08 18.77
CA LYS A 9 -10.43 1.96 17.81
C LYS A 9 -10.64 1.36 16.43
N VAL A 10 -11.59 1.91 15.68
CA VAL A 10 -11.74 1.63 14.26
C VAL A 10 -10.45 2.08 13.60
N THR A 11 -9.59 1.13 13.26
CA THR A 11 -8.37 1.41 12.50
C THR A 11 -8.81 2.02 11.18
N LYS A 12 -8.60 3.33 11.02
CA LYS A 12 -8.96 4.03 9.79
C LYS A 12 -8.13 3.43 8.66
N LEU A 13 -8.79 2.76 7.73
CA LEU A 13 -8.11 2.13 6.60
C LEU A 13 -7.44 3.19 5.75
N VAL A 14 -6.18 2.95 5.38
CA VAL A 14 -5.48 3.79 4.42
C VAL A 14 -6.19 3.68 3.09
N LYS A 15 -6.54 4.84 2.53
CA LYS A 15 -7.10 4.94 1.20
C LYS A 15 -5.99 5.09 0.18
N LEU A 16 -6.11 4.40 -0.94
CA LEU A 16 -5.22 4.58 -2.08
C LEU A 16 -5.49 5.96 -2.68
N LYS A 17 -4.42 6.74 -2.87
CA LYS A 17 -4.50 8.04 -3.54
C LYS A 17 -4.72 7.83 -5.04
N GLU A 18 -5.38 8.80 -5.70
CA GLU A 18 -5.61 8.73 -7.15
C GLU A 18 -4.32 8.67 -7.96
N ASP A 19 -3.30 9.39 -7.49
CA ASP A 19 -1.96 9.42 -8.08
C ASP A 19 -1.11 8.16 -7.78
N GLY A 20 -1.60 7.25 -6.94
CA GLY A 20 -0.88 6.03 -6.57
C GLY A 20 0.38 6.26 -5.72
N LEU A 21 0.68 7.47 -5.26
CA LEU A 21 1.94 7.79 -4.57
C LEU A 21 2.15 7.00 -3.27
N ASN A 22 1.05 6.54 -2.65
CA ASN A 22 1.09 5.73 -1.45
C ASN A 22 0.88 4.23 -1.72
N TRP A 23 1.08 3.75 -2.95
CA TRP A 23 0.81 2.37 -3.34
C TRP A 23 1.48 1.33 -2.43
N SER A 24 2.78 1.44 -2.17
CA SER A 24 3.49 0.46 -1.31
C SER A 24 2.91 0.42 0.11
N THR A 25 2.73 1.57 0.74
CA THR A 25 2.11 1.66 2.07
C THR A 25 0.68 1.12 2.07
N TYR A 26 -0.10 1.43 1.04
CA TYR A 26 -1.46 0.92 0.88
C TYR A 26 -1.48 -0.60 0.75
N LYS A 27 -0.64 -1.15 -0.12
CA LYS A 27 -0.53 -2.59 -0.39
C LYS A 27 -0.19 -3.37 0.88
N ASP A 28 0.81 -2.92 1.63
CA ASP A 28 1.25 -3.56 2.88
C ASP A 28 0.14 -3.57 3.95
N GLN A 29 -0.53 -2.43 4.14
CA GLN A 29 -1.59 -2.33 5.14
C GLN A 29 -2.84 -3.13 4.77
N ILE A 30 -3.23 -3.14 3.50
CA ILE A 30 -4.38 -3.91 3.04
C ILE A 30 -4.08 -5.41 3.12
N MET A 31 -2.88 -5.86 2.76
CA MET A 31 -2.48 -7.26 2.96
C MET A 31 -2.50 -7.66 4.43
N THR A 32 -1.95 -6.82 5.31
CA THR A 32 -2.01 -7.03 6.76
C THR A 32 -3.46 -7.16 7.25
N GLN A 33 -4.35 -6.31 6.76
CA GLN A 33 -5.77 -6.35 7.13
C GLN A 33 -6.47 -7.62 6.61
N LEU A 34 -6.25 -7.99 5.35
CA LEU A 34 -6.84 -9.20 4.76
C LEU A 34 -6.34 -10.44 5.50
N ASN A 35 -5.05 -10.49 5.85
CA ASN A 35 -4.47 -11.56 6.66
C ASN A 35 -5.08 -11.63 8.06
N SER A 36 -5.34 -10.48 8.72
CA SER A 36 -5.99 -10.44 10.04
C SER A 36 -7.44 -10.97 10.05
N LYS A 37 -8.02 -11.20 8.86
CA LYS A 37 -9.35 -11.75 8.64
C LYS A 37 -9.31 -13.15 8.02
N ASP A 38 -8.14 -13.80 8.03
CA ASP A 38 -7.91 -15.12 7.45
C ASP A 38 -8.21 -15.20 5.94
N LEU A 39 -8.09 -14.07 5.22
CA LEU A 39 -8.40 -13.99 3.78
C LEU A 39 -7.18 -14.22 2.88
N HIS A 40 -6.03 -14.59 3.45
CA HIS A 40 -4.78 -14.75 2.70
C HIS A 40 -4.92 -15.65 1.46
N GLN A 41 -5.56 -16.82 1.64
CA GLN A 41 -5.78 -17.76 0.54
C GLN A 41 -6.73 -17.22 -0.54
N HIS A 42 -7.74 -16.43 -0.16
CA HIS A 42 -8.64 -15.79 -1.12
C HIS A 42 -7.91 -14.74 -1.96
N VAL A 43 -7.01 -13.96 -1.34
CA VAL A 43 -6.21 -12.96 -2.07
C VAL A 43 -5.24 -13.63 -3.04
N LEU A 44 -4.64 -14.76 -2.66
CA LEU A 44 -3.72 -15.52 -3.51
C LEU A 44 -4.42 -16.43 -4.55
N GLY A 45 -5.75 -16.53 -4.52
CA GLY A 45 -6.49 -17.46 -5.39
C GLY A 45 -6.29 -18.94 -5.04
N MET A 46 -5.82 -19.22 -3.83
CA MET A 46 -5.61 -20.57 -3.30
C MET A 46 -6.79 -21.07 -2.46
N ALA A 47 -7.80 -20.23 -2.23
CA ALA A 47 -9.01 -20.62 -1.52
C ALA A 47 -9.74 -21.72 -2.31
N ILE A 48 -10.10 -22.80 -1.61
CA ILE A 48 -10.87 -23.90 -2.22
C ILE A 48 -12.26 -23.36 -2.56
N VAL A 49 -12.60 -23.37 -3.85
CA VAL A 49 -13.93 -23.02 -4.33
C VAL A 49 -14.87 -24.19 -4.00
N PRO A 50 -15.91 -23.98 -3.18
CA PRO A 50 -16.82 -25.05 -2.82
C PRO A 50 -17.62 -25.55 -4.03
N ILE A 51 -17.91 -26.83 -4.01
CA ILE A 51 -18.76 -27.48 -5.00
C ILE A 51 -20.23 -27.16 -4.67
N ASN A 52 -20.99 -26.73 -5.68
CA ASN A 52 -22.43 -26.49 -5.52
C ASN A 52 -23.18 -27.81 -5.76
N ILE A 53 -23.90 -28.29 -4.75
CA ILE A 53 -24.79 -29.46 -4.86
C ILE A 53 -25.96 -29.20 -5.81
N VAL A 54 -26.45 -30.26 -6.46
CA VAL A 54 -27.53 -30.18 -7.46
C VAL A 54 -28.86 -30.58 -6.84
N LYS A 55 -29.92 -29.82 -7.11
CA LYS A 55 -31.29 -30.18 -6.70
C LYS A 55 -32.02 -30.85 -7.86
N HIS A 56 -32.52 -32.06 -7.65
CA HIS A 56 -33.32 -32.81 -8.61
C HIS A 56 -34.52 -33.45 -7.91
N GLU A 57 -35.72 -33.27 -8.46
CA GLU A 57 -36.98 -33.82 -7.91
C GLU A 57 -37.18 -33.61 -6.39
N GLY A 58 -36.70 -32.49 -5.86
CA GLY A 58 -36.83 -32.13 -4.43
C GLY A 58 -35.70 -32.64 -3.53
N TRP A 59 -34.81 -33.49 -4.03
CA TRP A 59 -33.64 -34.01 -3.32
C TRP A 59 -32.35 -33.34 -3.81
N PHE A 60 -31.29 -33.44 -3.01
CA PHE A 60 -29.98 -32.87 -3.33
C PHE A 60 -28.98 -33.97 -3.60
N TYR A 61 -28.07 -33.74 -4.55
CA TYR A 61 -27.13 -34.72 -5.06
C TYR A 61 -25.73 -34.11 -5.20
N ASP A 62 -24.71 -34.95 -5.14
CA ASP A 62 -23.37 -34.56 -5.56
C ASP A 62 -23.39 -34.27 -7.07
N PRO A 63 -22.70 -33.23 -7.57
CA PRO A 63 -22.67 -32.95 -9.01
C PRO A 63 -22.10 -34.07 -9.88
N SER A 64 -21.33 -34.98 -9.27
CA SER A 64 -20.78 -36.17 -9.93
C SER A 64 -21.84 -37.26 -10.11
N ASP A 65 -22.91 -37.27 -9.31
CA ASP A 65 -24.05 -38.17 -9.47
C ASP A 65 -25.01 -37.64 -10.54
N VAL A 66 -24.61 -37.83 -11.79
CA VAL A 66 -25.40 -37.40 -12.97
C VAL A 66 -26.69 -38.17 -13.16
N LYS A 67 -26.87 -39.31 -12.47
CA LYS A 67 -28.07 -40.15 -12.56
C LYS A 67 -29.06 -39.91 -11.42
N PHE A 68 -28.65 -39.14 -10.41
CA PHE A 68 -29.46 -38.82 -9.24
C PHE A 68 -29.91 -40.08 -8.47
N GLU A 69 -29.02 -41.07 -8.36
CA GLU A 69 -29.30 -42.35 -7.71
C GLU A 69 -29.11 -42.28 -6.18
N GLU A 70 -28.18 -41.44 -5.70
CA GLU A 70 -27.78 -41.37 -4.29
C GLU A 70 -28.03 -39.98 -3.69
N PRO A 71 -29.23 -39.72 -3.14
CA PRO A 71 -29.53 -38.44 -2.53
C PRO A 71 -28.65 -38.19 -1.29
N LEU A 72 -28.15 -36.96 -1.18
CA LEU A 72 -27.31 -36.51 -0.08
C LEU A 72 -28.08 -36.52 1.25
N SER A 73 -27.36 -36.88 2.31
CA SER A 73 -27.86 -36.73 3.67
C SER A 73 -28.03 -35.26 4.06
N SER A 74 -28.90 -34.96 5.02
CA SER A 74 -29.06 -33.60 5.56
C SER A 74 -27.77 -33.03 6.14
N THR A 75 -26.93 -33.86 6.76
CA THR A 75 -25.61 -33.46 7.26
C THR A 75 -24.67 -33.07 6.11
N SER A 76 -24.67 -33.82 5.02
CA SER A 76 -23.87 -33.52 3.83
C SER A 76 -24.35 -32.24 3.14
N ILE A 77 -25.67 -32.05 3.01
CA ILE A 77 -26.27 -30.83 2.46
C ILE A 77 -25.82 -29.62 3.28
N ASN A 78 -25.99 -29.67 4.60
CA ASN A 78 -25.56 -28.59 5.50
C ASN A 78 -24.06 -28.30 5.39
N TYR A 79 -23.22 -29.32 5.22
CA TYR A 79 -21.78 -29.14 5.03
C TYR A 79 -21.47 -28.33 3.76
N PHE A 80 -22.05 -28.71 2.61
CA PHE A 80 -21.84 -28.01 1.34
C PHE A 80 -22.40 -26.59 1.36
N GLU A 81 -23.61 -26.39 1.88
CA GLU A 81 -24.22 -25.06 1.99
C GLU A 81 -23.41 -24.12 2.89
N ASN A 82 -22.90 -24.63 4.02
CA ASN A 82 -22.03 -23.86 4.90
C ASN A 82 -20.68 -23.53 4.23
N ALA A 83 -20.12 -24.46 3.45
CA ALA A 83 -18.89 -24.22 2.71
C ALA A 83 -19.06 -23.09 1.68
N VAL A 84 -20.12 -23.16 0.86
CA VAL A 84 -20.47 -22.11 -0.12
C VAL A 84 -20.69 -20.77 0.58
N THR A 85 -21.48 -20.76 1.66
CA THR A 85 -21.77 -19.54 2.42
C THR A 85 -20.51 -18.90 3.00
N ASN A 86 -19.63 -19.71 3.61
CA ASN A 86 -18.37 -19.21 4.15
C ASN A 86 -17.45 -18.65 3.07
N TYR A 87 -17.33 -19.35 1.93
CA TYR A 87 -16.53 -18.87 0.80
C TYR A 87 -17.04 -17.52 0.28
N LEU A 88 -18.35 -17.40 0.01
CA LEU A 88 -18.95 -16.16 -0.48
C LEU A 88 -18.86 -15.01 0.53
N LYS A 89 -19.01 -15.32 1.82
CA LYS A 89 -18.81 -14.34 2.89
C LYS A 89 -17.39 -13.78 2.87
N ASN A 90 -16.39 -14.65 2.76
CA ASN A 90 -14.98 -14.25 2.73
C ASN A 90 -14.65 -13.43 1.48
N GLU A 91 -15.12 -13.85 0.31
CA GLU A 91 -15.03 -13.07 -0.94
C GLU A 91 -15.65 -11.68 -0.78
N GLY A 92 -16.85 -11.61 -0.19
CA GLY A 92 -17.57 -10.37 0.05
C GLY A 92 -16.82 -9.43 1.01
N VAL A 93 -16.28 -9.96 2.11
CA VAL A 93 -15.50 -9.18 3.08
C VAL A 93 -14.25 -8.61 2.43
N GLY A 94 -13.47 -9.43 1.71
CA GLY A 94 -12.26 -8.96 1.04
C GLY A 94 -12.57 -7.94 -0.06
N CYS A 95 -13.58 -8.20 -0.89
CA CYS A 95 -14.02 -7.26 -1.92
C CYS A 95 -14.46 -5.92 -1.31
N ASN A 96 -15.18 -5.94 -0.20
CA ASN A 96 -15.62 -4.72 0.47
C ASN A 96 -14.44 -3.89 1.01
N ILE A 97 -13.41 -4.55 1.55
CA ILE A 97 -12.18 -3.87 2.00
C ILE A 97 -11.52 -3.14 0.83
N LEU A 98 -11.38 -3.79 -0.33
CA LEU A 98 -10.83 -3.13 -1.52
C LEU A 98 -11.73 -1.97 -1.97
N ASN A 99 -13.02 -2.23 -2.19
CA ASN A 99 -13.96 -1.25 -2.74
C ASN A 99 -14.09 0.02 -1.90
N THR A 100 -13.93 -0.07 -0.58
CA THR A 100 -14.04 1.08 0.34
C THR A 100 -12.76 1.89 0.47
N THR A 101 -11.64 1.37 -0.04
CA THR A 101 -10.30 1.95 0.14
C THR A 101 -9.63 2.40 -1.16
N ILE A 102 -10.17 2.02 -2.33
CA ILE A 102 -9.70 2.48 -3.65
C ILE A 102 -10.46 3.72 -4.16
N PRO A 103 -9.87 4.50 -5.08
CA PRO A 103 -10.57 5.58 -5.78
C PRO A 103 -11.75 5.09 -6.63
N ALA A 104 -12.74 5.96 -6.86
CA ALA A 104 -13.93 5.62 -7.64
C ALA A 104 -13.61 5.19 -9.08
N ALA A 105 -12.63 5.84 -9.72
CA ALA A 105 -12.18 5.47 -11.06
C ALA A 105 -11.62 4.03 -11.11
N ILE A 106 -10.89 3.62 -10.07
CA ILE A 106 -10.35 2.26 -9.94
C ILE A 106 -11.47 1.27 -9.62
N TYR A 107 -12.40 1.64 -8.73
CA TYR A 107 -13.58 0.82 -8.44
C TYR A 107 -14.35 0.45 -9.71
N CYS A 108 -14.63 1.41 -10.61
CA CYS A 108 -15.30 1.15 -11.88
C CYS A 108 -14.54 0.15 -12.77
N GLN A 109 -13.21 0.09 -12.67
CA GLN A 109 -12.40 -0.89 -13.41
C GLN A 109 -12.39 -2.28 -12.76
N LEU A 110 -12.63 -2.38 -11.45
CA LEU A 110 -12.56 -3.63 -10.69
C LEU A 110 -13.94 -4.26 -10.42
N CYS A 111 -15.03 -3.48 -10.45
CA CYS A 111 -16.35 -3.92 -9.98
C CYS A 111 -16.92 -5.12 -10.74
N HIS A 112 -16.54 -5.29 -12.02
CA HIS A 112 -16.97 -6.40 -12.87
C HIS A 112 -16.15 -7.69 -12.68
N LEU A 113 -15.06 -7.64 -11.92
CA LEU A 113 -14.20 -8.81 -11.73
C LEU A 113 -14.82 -9.78 -10.70
N PRO A 114 -14.70 -11.10 -10.94
CA PRO A 114 -15.54 -12.10 -10.27
C PRO A 114 -15.14 -12.37 -8.82
N ASN A 115 -13.86 -12.26 -8.47
CA ASN A 115 -13.35 -12.67 -7.16
C ASN A 115 -12.27 -11.72 -6.64
N LEU A 116 -11.93 -11.87 -5.36
CA LEU A 116 -10.96 -11.05 -4.66
C LEU A 116 -9.56 -11.11 -5.32
N THR A 117 -9.11 -12.30 -5.70
CA THR A 117 -7.81 -12.53 -6.36
C THR A 117 -7.67 -11.68 -7.63
N THR A 118 -8.64 -11.77 -8.53
CA THR A 118 -8.59 -11.06 -9.82
C THR A 118 -8.62 -9.55 -9.63
N LYS A 119 -9.37 -9.05 -8.64
CA LYS A 119 -9.38 -7.62 -8.27
C LYS A 119 -8.02 -7.18 -7.75
N TRP A 120 -7.44 -7.96 -6.84
CA TRP A 120 -6.14 -7.68 -6.26
C TRP A 120 -5.03 -7.69 -7.32
N ASP A 121 -4.99 -8.70 -8.17
CA ASP A 121 -4.00 -8.82 -9.26
C ASP A 121 -4.08 -7.66 -10.25
N LYS A 122 -5.31 -7.23 -10.61
CA LYS A 122 -5.47 -6.07 -11.50
C LYS A 122 -5.00 -4.79 -10.81
N LEU A 123 -5.28 -4.63 -9.52
CA LEU A 123 -4.81 -3.48 -8.75
C LEU A 123 -3.28 -3.42 -8.69
N CYS A 124 -2.64 -4.56 -8.42
CA CYS A 124 -1.18 -4.72 -8.50
C CYS A 124 -0.66 -4.29 -9.88
N LYS A 125 -1.23 -4.79 -10.97
CA LYS A 125 -0.80 -4.43 -12.33
C LYS A 125 -0.93 -2.93 -12.65
N ILE A 126 -1.96 -2.25 -12.14
CA ILE A 126 -2.15 -0.81 -12.37
C ILE A 126 -1.03 0.00 -11.71
N TYR A 127 -0.68 -0.34 -10.47
CA TYR A 127 0.15 0.50 -9.62
C TYR A 127 1.61 0.04 -9.48
N GLU A 128 1.91 -1.25 -9.62
CA GLU A 128 3.30 -1.76 -9.65
C GLU A 128 4.05 -1.26 -10.89
N HIS A 129 3.37 -1.11 -12.03
CA HIS A 129 3.98 -0.55 -13.25
C HIS A 129 3.99 0.99 -13.30
N HIS A 130 3.16 1.66 -12.49
CA HIS A 130 3.24 3.11 -12.29
C HIS A 130 4.47 3.52 -11.47
N GLY A 131 5.07 2.59 -10.72
CA GLY A 131 6.25 2.85 -9.89
C GLY A 131 7.37 3.54 -10.67
N ASN A 132 7.70 3.09 -11.88
CA ASN A 132 8.78 3.70 -12.68
C ASN A 132 8.47 5.14 -13.12
N THR A 133 7.25 5.41 -13.60
CA THR A 133 6.86 6.76 -14.04
C THR A 133 6.77 7.71 -12.86
N VAL A 134 6.12 7.26 -11.77
CA VAL A 134 6.01 8.01 -10.51
C VAL A 134 7.39 8.30 -9.91
N GLN A 135 8.28 7.31 -9.91
CA GLN A 135 9.66 7.46 -9.45
C GLN A 135 10.41 8.50 -10.28
N GLN A 136 10.29 8.45 -11.61
CA GLN A 136 10.90 9.46 -12.49
C GLN A 136 10.37 10.87 -12.20
N ASP A 137 9.06 11.02 -12.02
CA ASP A 137 8.43 12.30 -11.68
C ASP A 137 8.87 12.82 -10.31
N LEU A 138 8.92 11.95 -9.29
CA LEU A 138 9.39 12.29 -7.95
C LEU A 138 10.88 12.66 -7.95
N LEU A 139 11.70 11.95 -8.72
CA LEU A 139 13.13 12.24 -8.86
C LEU A 139 13.34 13.57 -9.59
N ALA A 140 12.60 13.81 -10.68
CA ALA A 140 12.62 15.08 -11.40
C ALA A 140 12.18 16.23 -10.48
N LYS A 141 11.13 16.02 -9.68
CA LYS A 141 10.69 16.98 -8.66
C LYS A 141 11.80 17.27 -7.66
N LEU A 142 12.43 16.24 -7.10
CA LEU A 142 13.54 16.37 -6.14
C LEU A 142 14.75 17.13 -6.74
N GLN A 143 15.08 16.86 -8.01
CA GLN A 143 16.13 17.57 -8.74
C GLN A 143 15.79 19.04 -9.03
N ALA A 144 14.51 19.32 -9.28
CA ALA A 144 13.98 20.64 -9.56
C ALA A 144 13.69 21.47 -8.30
N PHE A 145 13.78 20.91 -7.09
CA PHE A 145 13.62 21.67 -5.85
C PHE A 145 14.62 22.83 -5.82
N LYS A 146 14.10 24.02 -5.54
CA LYS A 146 14.88 25.25 -5.35
C LYS A 146 14.39 25.98 -4.12
N TYR A 147 15.33 26.36 -3.27
CA TYR A 147 15.02 27.19 -2.13
C TYR A 147 14.76 28.63 -2.61
N ALA A 148 13.53 29.10 -2.40
CA ALA A 148 13.06 30.41 -2.83
C ALA A 148 13.00 31.43 -1.67
N GLY A 149 13.70 31.16 -0.57
CA GLY A 149 13.61 31.93 0.68
C GLY A 149 12.49 31.45 1.61
N GLY A 150 12.43 32.03 2.81
CA GLY A 150 11.46 31.68 3.84
C GLY A 150 12.01 30.71 4.89
N SER A 151 11.25 29.67 5.23
CA SER A 151 11.65 28.72 6.27
C SER A 151 12.49 27.58 5.68
N MET A 152 13.78 27.54 6.03
CA MET A 152 14.68 26.43 5.66
C MET A 152 14.15 25.09 6.16
N ARG A 153 13.60 25.06 7.39
CA ARG A 153 12.97 23.85 7.95
C ARG A 153 11.83 23.35 7.08
N ALA A 154 10.93 24.22 6.63
CA ALA A 154 9.82 23.82 5.77
C ALA A 154 10.31 23.28 4.40
N HIS A 155 11.33 23.92 3.82
CA HIS A 155 11.95 23.47 2.58
C HIS A 155 12.55 22.06 2.70
N LEU A 156 13.38 21.83 3.73
CA LEU A 156 14.01 20.55 3.97
C LEU A 156 12.99 19.45 4.31
N SER A 157 11.94 19.76 5.08
CA SER A 157 10.84 18.82 5.35
C SER A 157 10.12 18.41 4.06
N ALA A 158 9.87 19.35 3.15
CA ALA A 158 9.24 19.05 1.87
C ALA A 158 10.13 18.17 0.97
N MET A 159 11.46 18.39 0.98
CA MET A 159 12.39 17.51 0.28
C MET A 159 12.42 16.10 0.90
N GLN A 160 12.45 16.00 2.22
CA GLN A 160 12.40 14.72 2.93
C GLN A 160 11.11 13.94 2.62
N GLU A 161 9.97 14.63 2.50
CA GLU A 161 8.72 14.00 2.10
C GLU A 161 8.81 13.37 0.71
N VAL A 162 9.48 14.02 -0.24
CA VAL A 162 9.72 13.46 -1.58
C VAL A 162 10.65 12.23 -1.51
N CYS A 163 11.71 12.27 -0.69
CA CYS A 163 12.57 11.10 -0.47
C CYS A 163 11.79 9.92 0.15
N ASN A 164 10.93 10.18 1.13
CA ASN A 164 10.07 9.14 1.72
C ASN A 164 9.09 8.57 0.69
N ASN A 165 8.55 9.39 -0.20
CA ASN A 165 7.70 8.92 -1.29
C ASN A 165 8.48 8.09 -2.32
N LEU A 166 9.75 8.42 -2.60
CA LEU A 166 10.63 7.59 -3.43
C LEU A 166 10.91 6.22 -2.78
N ALA A 167 11.20 6.19 -1.48
CA ALA A 167 11.38 4.94 -0.74
C ALA A 167 10.11 4.07 -0.75
N ASN A 168 8.94 4.70 -0.64
CA ASN A 168 7.64 4.03 -0.83
C ASN A 168 7.40 3.52 -2.26
N ASN A 169 8.25 3.85 -3.23
CA ASN A 169 8.20 3.33 -4.59
C ASN A 169 9.46 2.53 -4.92
N ASP A 170 10.01 1.83 -3.91
CA ASP A 170 11.18 0.94 -4.00
C ASP A 170 12.45 1.65 -4.52
N PHE A 171 12.57 2.96 -4.29
CA PHE A 171 13.76 3.74 -4.62
C PHE A 171 14.36 4.44 -3.40
N ASP A 172 15.45 3.87 -2.90
CA ASP A 172 16.20 4.45 -1.79
C ASP A 172 17.15 5.54 -2.27
N VAL A 173 16.91 6.77 -1.79
CA VAL A 173 17.87 7.87 -1.94
C VAL A 173 18.94 7.73 -0.87
N THR A 174 20.17 7.44 -1.28
CA THR A 174 21.30 7.37 -0.34
C THR A 174 21.57 8.73 0.30
N ASP A 175 22.14 8.72 1.51
CA ASP A 175 22.55 9.92 2.24
C ASP A 175 23.40 10.88 1.38
N SER A 176 24.36 10.35 0.61
CA SER A 176 25.18 11.15 -0.31
C SER A 176 24.38 11.77 -1.46
N GLN A 177 23.40 11.06 -2.02
CA GLN A 177 22.52 11.62 -3.05
C GLN A 177 21.64 12.72 -2.47
N PHE A 178 21.11 12.51 -1.26
CA PHE A 178 20.26 13.50 -0.63
C PHE A 178 21.02 14.79 -0.29
N ILE A 179 22.24 14.68 0.23
CA ILE A 179 23.16 15.82 0.41
C ILE A 179 23.37 16.57 -0.93
N ALA A 180 23.59 15.85 -2.03
CA ALA A 180 23.76 16.45 -3.35
C ALA A 180 22.48 17.21 -3.81
N TYR A 181 21.30 16.67 -3.54
CA TYR A 181 20.03 17.36 -3.82
C TYR A 181 19.85 18.60 -2.96
N ILE A 182 20.16 18.54 -1.66
CA ILE A 182 20.13 19.72 -0.77
C ILE A 182 21.05 20.81 -1.33
N ARG A 183 22.31 20.47 -1.66
CA ARG A 183 23.27 21.40 -2.28
C ARG A 183 22.73 22.03 -3.58
N SER A 184 22.16 21.21 -4.47
CA SER A 184 21.57 21.68 -5.73
C SER A 184 20.37 22.61 -5.50
N SER A 185 19.57 22.36 -4.46
CA SER A 185 18.40 23.18 -4.12
C SER A 185 18.79 24.57 -3.60
N LEU A 186 19.96 24.68 -2.96
CA LEU A 186 20.49 25.91 -2.38
C LEU A 186 21.42 26.67 -3.33
N LYS A 187 21.64 26.19 -4.57
CA LYS A 187 22.62 26.75 -5.52
C LYS A 187 22.53 28.27 -5.70
N ASN A 188 21.33 28.83 -5.64
CA ASN A 188 21.09 30.26 -5.86
C ASN A 188 21.24 31.14 -4.60
N ASN A 189 21.63 30.56 -3.47
CA ASN A 189 21.71 31.21 -2.17
C ASN A 189 23.14 31.05 -1.62
N PRO A 190 24.08 31.94 -2.01
CA PRO A 190 25.52 31.82 -1.72
C PRO A 190 25.86 31.73 -0.23
N GLU A 191 25.04 32.30 0.64
CA GLU A 191 25.22 32.32 2.09
C GLU A 191 25.27 30.92 2.71
N PHE A 192 24.51 29.97 2.15
CA PHE A 192 24.51 28.58 2.64
C PHE A 192 25.70 27.78 2.12
N TRP A 193 26.31 28.17 1.00
CA TRP A 193 27.47 27.46 0.45
C TRP A 193 28.69 27.57 1.35
N VAL A 194 28.91 28.72 1.97
CA VAL A 194 30.03 28.92 2.91
C VAL A 194 29.88 28.01 4.13
N LEU A 195 28.66 27.88 4.66
CA LEU A 195 28.35 26.96 5.75
C LEU A 195 28.58 25.50 5.36
N ILE A 196 28.14 25.10 4.16
CA ILE A 196 28.32 23.72 3.68
C ILE A 196 29.80 23.37 3.53
N LEU A 197 30.59 24.28 2.95
CA LEU A 197 32.03 24.08 2.78
C LEU A 197 32.78 24.00 4.12
N SER A 198 32.41 24.82 5.10
CA SER A 198 33.03 24.78 6.42
C SER A 198 32.69 23.48 7.17
N LEU A 199 31.46 22.98 7.03
CA LEU A 199 31.04 21.70 7.58
C LEU A 199 31.77 20.52 6.93
N ASP A 200 31.92 20.51 5.60
CA ASP A 200 32.69 19.48 4.90
C ASP A 200 34.13 19.43 5.43
N GLY A 201 34.82 20.58 5.51
CA GLY A 201 36.18 20.65 6.05
C GLY A 201 36.27 20.22 7.51
N ALA A 202 35.31 20.63 8.35
CA ALA A 202 35.26 20.21 9.75
C ALA A 202 35.08 18.69 9.89
N MET A 203 34.21 18.08 9.08
CA MET A 203 34.00 16.63 9.10
C MET A 203 35.23 15.85 8.63
N GLU A 204 35.92 16.34 7.59
CA GLU A 204 37.19 15.77 7.13
C GLU A 204 38.27 15.78 8.22
N THR A 205 38.44 16.90 8.94
CA THR A 205 39.45 17.00 10.01
C THR A 205 39.20 16.05 11.17
N VAL A 206 37.95 15.70 11.43
CA VAL A 206 37.53 14.75 12.49
C VAL A 206 37.43 13.31 11.96
N GLY A 207 37.72 13.08 10.67
CA GLY A 207 37.68 11.76 10.04
C GLY A 207 36.28 11.17 9.93
N ARG A 208 35.24 12.01 9.86
CA ARG A 208 33.84 11.60 9.72
C ARG A 208 33.29 12.02 8.37
N LYS A 209 32.31 11.26 7.86
CA LYS A 209 31.55 11.65 6.66
C LYS A 209 30.36 12.51 7.10
N LEU A 210 30.12 13.61 6.38
CA LEU A 210 28.91 14.40 6.55
C LEU A 210 27.68 13.55 6.22
N THR A 211 26.67 13.58 7.09
CA THR A 211 25.37 12.95 6.88
C THR A 211 24.29 13.99 6.61
N SER A 212 23.18 13.58 5.99
CA SER A 212 22.05 14.47 5.70
C SER A 212 21.45 15.05 6.97
N ASP A 213 21.35 14.26 8.04
CA ASP A 213 20.81 14.71 9.33
C ASP A 213 21.66 15.83 9.95
N VAL A 214 22.99 15.68 9.92
CA VAL A 214 23.92 16.70 10.43
C VAL A 214 23.82 17.97 9.60
N LEU A 215 23.79 17.84 8.27
CA LEU A 215 23.64 18.97 7.38
C LEU A 215 22.31 19.70 7.60
N MET A 216 21.20 18.98 7.70
CA MET A 216 19.88 19.55 7.95
C MET A 216 19.83 20.28 9.29
N TRP A 217 20.44 19.72 10.35
CA TRP A 217 20.50 20.35 11.65
C TRP A 217 21.20 21.71 11.60
N HIS A 218 22.35 21.80 10.92
CA HIS A 218 23.11 23.05 10.79
C HIS A 218 22.47 24.08 9.85
N LEU A 219 21.67 23.65 8.88
CA LEU A 219 20.95 24.59 8.00
C LEU A 219 19.75 25.25 8.71
N ILE A 220 19.26 24.64 9.78
CA ILE A 220 18.06 25.06 10.50
C ILE A 220 18.37 25.96 11.72
N ASN A 221 19.57 25.80 12.31
CA ASN A 221 20.00 26.50 13.53
C ASN A 221 21.15 27.45 13.24
#